data_AF-A0A8A6L6J5-F1
#
_entry.id   AF-A0A8A6L6J5-F1
#
_cell.length_a   1.000
_cell.length_b   1.000
_cell.length_c   1.000
_cell.angle_alpha   90.00
_cell.angle_beta   90.00
_cell.angle_gamma   90.00
#
_symmetry.space_group_name_H-M   'P 1'
#
loop_
_entity.id
_entity.type
_entity.pdbx_description
1 polymer ?
#
loop_
_entity_poly.entity_id
_entity_poly.type
_entity_poly.pdbx_seq_one_letter_code
_entity_poly.pdbx_strand_id
1 'polypeptide(L)'
;MMLEHVLVLSAYLFSIGIYGLATSRNLVRALMCLELLLNAVNLNFVTFSDFFDSRQLKGNIFSIFVIAIAAAEAAIGPAIVSSIYRN
;
A
#
# COMPACT_ATOMS: atom_id res chain seq x y z
N MET A 1 19.36 8.42 -11.07
CA MET A 1 19.90 7.84 -9.82
C MET A 1 18.88 7.80 -8.68
N MET A 2 18.49 8.92 -8.04
CA MET A 2 17.55 8.83 -6.89
C MET A 2 16.16 8.27 -7.28
N LEU A 3 15.62 8.69 -8.43
CA LEU A 3 14.34 8.20 -8.96
C LEU A 3 14.32 6.67 -9.13
N GLU A 4 15.34 6.13 -9.80
CA GLU A 4 15.45 4.70 -10.08
C GLU A 4 15.54 3.88 -8.80
N HIS A 5 16.26 4.36 -7.79
CA HIS A 5 16.37 3.68 -6.50
C HIS A 5 15.02 3.62 -5.77
N VAL A 6 14.23 4.69 -5.83
CA VAL A 6 12.91 4.76 -5.22
C VAL A 6 11.90 3.90 -5.98
N LEU A 7 11.98 3.85 -7.32
CA LEU A 7 11.18 2.93 -8.13
C LEU A 7 11.52 1.46 -7.85
N VAL A 8 12.81 1.11 -7.79
CA VAL A 8 13.25 -0.25 -7.44
C VAL A 8 12.81 -0.61 -6.02
N LEU A 9 12.92 0.32 -5.06
CA LEU A 9 12.44 0.11 -3.70
C LEU A 9 10.93 -0.13 -3.65
N SER A 10 10.13 0.69 -4.34
CA SER A 10 8.67 0.48 -4.42
C SER A 10 8.31 -0.85 -5.06
N ALA A 11 8.97 -1.24 -6.17
CA ALA A 11 8.76 -2.52 -6.82
C ALA A 11 9.13 -3.71 -5.92
N TYR A 12 10.21 -3.58 -5.15
CA TYR A 12 10.65 -4.60 -4.19
C TYR A 12 9.64 -4.76 -3.04
N LEU A 13 9.20 -3.66 -2.43
CA LEU A 13 8.18 -3.67 -1.38
C LEU A 13 6.86 -4.24 -1.90
N PHE A 14 6.45 -3.88 -3.12
CA PHE A 14 5.26 -4.41 -3.77
C PHE A 14 5.36 -5.93 -3.99
N SER A 15 6.52 -6.41 -4.46
CA SER A 15 6.75 -7.85 -4.66
C SER A 15 6.72 -8.63 -3.35
N ILE A 16 7.30 -8.08 -2.27
CA ILE A 16 7.20 -8.68 -0.92
C ILE A 16 5.74 -8.68 -0.44
N GLY A 17 5.00 -7.60 -0.66
CA GLY A 17 3.59 -7.51 -0.33
C GLY A 17 2.75 -8.58 -1.02
N ILE A 18 2.96 -8.80 -2.34
CA ILE A 18 2.27 -9.84 -3.11
C ILE A 18 2.65 -11.22 -2.57
N TYR A 19 3.94 -11.49 -2.38
CA TYR A 19 4.42 -12.77 -1.89
C TYR A 19 3.87 -13.07 -0.48
N GLY A 20 3.88 -12.07 0.40
CA GLY A 20 3.34 -12.15 1.75
C GLY A 20 1.83 -12.40 1.74
N LEU A 21 1.09 -11.73 0.86
CA LEU A 21 -0.35 -11.92 0.69
C LEU A 21 -0.67 -13.34 0.20
N ALA A 22 0.02 -13.83 -0.83
CA ALA A 22 -0.17 -15.17 -1.39
C ALA A 22 0.19 -16.30 -0.42
N THR A 23 1.20 -16.08 0.45
CA THR A 23 1.67 -17.09 1.43
C THR A 23 0.98 -16.95 2.79
N SER A 24 0.15 -15.93 2.98
CA SER A 24 -0.48 -15.66 4.26
C SER A 24 -1.48 -16.77 4.64
N ARG A 25 -1.26 -17.39 5.80
CA ARG A 25 -2.19 -18.38 6.39
C ARG A 25 -3.19 -17.76 7.35
N ASN A 26 -2.91 -16.55 7.83
CA ASN A 26 -3.72 -15.83 8.80
C ASN A 26 -4.27 -14.57 8.13
N LEU A 27 -5.56 -14.31 8.31
CA LEU A 27 -6.21 -13.15 7.71
C LEU A 27 -5.59 -11.82 8.18
N VAL A 28 -5.18 -11.72 9.45
CA VAL A 28 -4.46 -10.53 9.96
C VAL A 28 -3.12 -10.31 9.25
N ARG A 29 -2.39 -11.40 8.94
CA ARG A 29 -1.15 -11.30 8.17
C ARG A 29 -1.43 -10.86 6.74
N ALA A 30 -2.52 -11.35 6.14
CA ALA A 30 -2.95 -10.94 4.81
C ALA A 30 -3.22 -9.43 4.73
N LEU A 31 -3.96 -8.89 5.70
CA LEU A 31 -4.25 -7.44 5.81
C LEU A 31 -2.96 -6.62 5.98
N MET A 32 -2.03 -7.07 6.83
CA MET A 32 -0.74 -6.40 6.99
C MET A 32 0.09 -6.39 5.69
N CYS A 33 0.01 -7.45 4.88
CA CYS A 33 0.64 -7.47 3.56
C CYS A 33 -0.08 -6.56 2.56
N LEU A 34 -1.41 -6.38 2.67
CA LEU A 34 -2.16 -5.43 1.86
C LEU A 34 -1.73 -3.98 2.14
N GLU A 35 -1.56 -3.61 3.41
CA GLU A 35 -1.04 -2.30 3.81
C GLU A 35 0.35 -2.03 3.20
N LEU A 36 1.22 -3.05 3.16
CA LEU A 36 2.54 -2.93 2.55
C LEU A 36 2.45 -2.68 1.03
N LEU A 37 1.48 -3.30 0.34
CA LEU A 37 1.20 -3.06 -1.08
C LEU A 37 0.73 -1.64 -1.33
N LEU A 38 -0.24 -1.16 -0.54
CA LEU A 38 -0.77 0.20 -0.67
C LEU A 38 0.32 1.24 -0.39
N ASN A 39 1.23 0.97 0.55
CA ASN A 39 2.35 1.86 0.82
C ASN A 39 3.38 1.89 -0.33
N ALA A 40 3.66 0.74 -0.96
CA ALA A 40 4.53 0.68 -2.14
C ALA A 40 3.96 1.49 -3.32
N VAL A 41 2.64 1.41 -3.52
CA VAL A 41 1.92 2.20 -4.53
C VAL A 41 1.96 3.70 -4.22
N ASN A 42 1.80 4.10 -2.95
CA ASN A 42 1.95 5.49 -2.53
C ASN A 42 3.34 6.05 -2.83
N LEU A 43 4.38 5.27 -2.51
CA LEU A 43 5.77 5.64 -2.75
C LEU A 43 6.03 5.86 -4.25
N ASN A 44 5.43 5.02 -5.09
CA ASN A 44 5.47 5.16 -6.54
C ASN A 44 4.77 6.45 -7.03
N PHE A 45 3.55 6.74 -6.54
CA PHE A 45 2.80 7.95 -6.92
C PHE A 45 3.47 9.25 -6.50
N VAL A 46 3.99 9.33 -5.27
CA VAL A 46 4.71 10.52 -4.79
C VAL A 46 5.95 10.77 -5.63
N THR A 47 6.67 9.70 -5.97
CA THR A 47 7.89 9.76 -6.78
C THR A 47 7.63 10.22 -8.22
N PHE A 48 6.55 9.72 -8.83
CA PHE A 48 6.16 10.20 -10.16
C PHE A 48 5.64 11.63 -10.15
N SER A 49 4.96 12.04 -9.09
CA SER A 49 4.50 13.43 -8.90
C SER A 49 5.68 14.39 -8.83
N ASP A 50 6.72 14.04 -8.06
CA ASP A 50 7.94 14.84 -7.92
C ASP A 50 8.70 14.99 -9.25
N PHE A 51 8.78 13.92 -10.04
CA PHE A 51 9.56 13.90 -11.29
C PHE A 51 8.86 14.50 -12.51
N PHE A 52 7.57 14.20 -12.72
CA PHE A 52 6.85 14.62 -13.92
C PHE A 52 6.07 15.93 -13.76
N ASP A 53 5.53 16.21 -12.57
CA ASP A 53 4.56 17.29 -12.43
C ASP A 53 4.55 17.92 -11.02
N SER A 54 5.72 18.44 -10.64
CA SER A 54 5.93 19.12 -9.36
C SER A 54 4.98 20.33 -9.16
N ARG A 55 4.33 20.83 -10.24
CA ARG A 55 3.41 21.98 -10.19
C ARG A 55 1.94 21.60 -10.08
N GLN A 56 1.51 20.45 -10.60
CA GLN A 56 0.10 20.02 -10.52
C GLN A 56 -0.20 19.09 -9.33
N LEU A 57 0.83 18.57 -8.62
CA LEU A 57 0.69 17.79 -7.37
C LEU A 57 -0.29 16.59 -7.45
N LYS A 58 -0.60 16.11 -8.65
CA LYS A 58 -1.65 15.11 -8.89
C LYS A 58 -1.35 13.79 -8.19
N GLY A 59 -0.08 13.34 -8.20
CA GLY A 59 0.30 12.09 -7.54
C GLY A 59 0.29 12.20 -6.02
N ASN A 60 0.59 13.38 -5.45
CA ASN A 60 0.47 13.63 -4.01
C ASN A 60 -1.00 13.56 -3.57
N ILE A 61 -1.91 14.20 -4.31
CA ILE A 61 -3.35 14.17 -4.01
C ILE A 61 -3.86 12.73 -4.08
N PHE A 62 -3.48 11.98 -5.12
CA PHE A 62 -3.89 10.58 -5.26
C PHE A 62 -3.38 9.70 -4.11
N SER A 63 -2.15 9.93 -3.64
CA SER A 63 -1.59 9.20 -2.50
C SER A 63 -2.39 9.41 -1.21
N ILE A 64 -2.92 10.62 -0.97
CA ILE A 64 -3.80 10.88 0.18
C ILE A 64 -5.08 10.04 0.11
N PHE A 65 -5.69 9.89 -1.07
CA PHE A 65 -6.85 9.03 -1.24
C PHE A 65 -6.52 7.56 -1.00
N VAL A 66 -5.36 7.08 -1.46
CA VAL A 66 -4.91 5.71 -1.18
C VAL A 66 -4.71 5.49 0.32
N ILE A 67 -4.15 6.47 1.04
CA ILE A 67 -4.02 6.42 2.51
C ILE A 67 -5.40 6.38 3.18
N ALA A 68 -6.37 7.16 2.69
CA ALA A 68 -7.73 7.14 3.21
C ALA A 68 -8.42 5.77 3.00
N ILE A 69 -8.18 5.13 1.86
CA ILE A 69 -8.68 3.77 1.56
C ILE A 69 -7.99 2.75 2.47
N ALA A 70 -6.67 2.83 2.65
CA ALA A 70 -5.91 1.98 3.58
C ALA A 70 -6.45 2.12 5.01
N ALA A 71 -6.71 3.34 5.48
CA ALA A 71 -7.31 3.58 6.79
C ALA A 71 -8.71 2.96 6.93
N ALA A 72 -9.55 3.05 5.89
CA ALA A 72 -10.86 2.42 5.87
C ALA A 72 -10.75 0.89 5.89
N GLU A 73 -9.83 0.31 5.12
CA GLU A 73 -9.55 -1.12 5.09
C GLU A 73 -9.03 -1.62 6.45
N ALA A 74 -8.06 -0.93 7.05
CA ALA A 74 -7.51 -1.26 8.36
C ALA A 74 -8.56 -1.19 9.50
N ALA A 75 -9.64 -0.44 9.33
CA ALA A 75 -10.78 -0.44 10.25
C ALA A 75 -11.73 -1.64 10.01
N ILE A 76 -12.01 -1.95 8.73
CA ILE A 76 -12.99 -2.97 8.34
C ILE A 76 -12.39 -4.39 8.42
N GLY A 77 -11.14 -4.57 8.02
CA GLY A 77 -10.45 -5.86 7.96
C GLY A 77 -10.47 -6.61 9.28
N PRO A 78 -9.91 -6.05 10.37
CA PRO A 78 -9.94 -6.69 11.70
C PRO A 78 -11.37 -6.90 12.24
N ALA A 79 -12.33 -6.04 11.89
CA ALA A 79 -13.73 -6.21 12.29
C ALA A 79 -14.33 -7.48 11.64
N ILE A 80 -14.04 -7.73 10.36
CA ILE A 80 -14.44 -8.97 9.67
C ILE A 80 -13.73 -10.18 10.30
N VAL A 81 -12.43 -10.08 10.56
CA VAL A 81 -11.65 -11.15 11.23
C VAL A 81 -12.29 -11.53 12.56
N SER A 82 -12.63 -10.53 13.38
CA SER A 82 -13.26 -10.73 14.70
C SER A 82 -14.63 -11.40 14.58
N SER A 83 -15.44 -11.00 13.59
CA SER A 83 -16.74 -11.62 13.33
C SER A 83 -16.62 -13.10 12.96
N ILE A 84 -15.65 -13.45 12.11
CA ILE A 84 -15.37 -14.84 11.72
C ILE A 84 -14.88 -15.65 12.93
N TYR A 85 -14.04 -15.07 13.79
CA TYR A 85 -13.47 -15.79 14.94
C TYR A 85 -14.46 -15.98 16.11
N ARG A 86 -15.54 -15.18 16.14
CA ARG A 86 -16.56 -15.24 17.19
C ARG A 86 -17.69 -16.23 16.87
N ASN A 87 -17.69 -16.81 15.68
CA ASN A 87 -18.72 -17.73 15.18
C ASN A 87 -18.12 -19.12 14.96
#